data_AF-A0A498GNI3-F1
#
_entry.id   AF-A0A498GNI3-F1
#
_cell.length_a   1.000
_cell.length_b   1.000
_cell.length_c   1.000
_cell.angle_alpha   90.00
_cell.angle_beta   90.00
_cell.angle_gamma   90.00
#
_symmetry.space_group_name_H-M   'P 1'
#
loop_
_entity.id
_entity.type
_entity.pdbx_description
1 polymer ?
#
loop_
_entity_poly.entity_id
_entity_poly.type
_entity_poly.pdbx_seq_one_letter_code
_entity_poly.pdbx_strand_id
1 'polypeptide(L)'
;ILALEGLILDENPAREDMPKAFETPAVLITNYDLKIKSGYLNPQHNLRMDSVQTALLFEERKKEMCREIARKIINSGANVLFSEGDIDPHIETLLRDSNILAFKKLKIKDL
;
A
#
# COMPACT_ATOMS: atom_id res chain seq x y z
N ILE A 1 30.57 9.36 22.61
CA ILE A 1 29.96 9.32 21.26
C ILE A 1 28.64 8.62 21.43
N LEU A 2 27.51 9.28 21.19
CA LEU A 2 26.22 8.59 21.14
C LEU A 2 26.23 7.76 19.85
N ALA A 3 26.29 6.44 19.98
CA ALA A 3 26.04 5.53 18.88
C ALA A 3 24.56 5.16 18.92
N LEU A 4 23.88 5.27 17.78
CA LEU A 4 22.52 4.78 17.62
C LEU A 4 22.61 3.31 17.22
N GLU A 5 21.98 2.44 17.99
CA GLU A 5 21.79 1.05 17.60
C GLU A 5 20.49 0.94 16.81
N GLY A 6 20.60 0.89 15.48
CA GLY A 6 19.46 0.77 14.58
C GLY A 6 19.76 1.16 13.14
N LEU A 7 18.71 1.12 12.31
CA LEU A 7 18.74 1.57 10.93
C LEU A 7 18.06 2.95 10.83
N ILE A 8 18.67 3.87 10.09
CA ILE A 8 18.07 5.16 9.74
C ILE A 8 17.70 5.10 8.25
N LEU A 9 16.44 5.39 7.95
CA LEU A 9 15.92 5.51 6.60
C LEU A 9 15.53 6.96 6.35
N ASP A 10 16.00 7.53 5.24
CA ASP A 10 15.66 8.89 4.81
C ASP A 10 14.39 8.87 3.95
N GLU A 11 13.31 8.37 4.53
CA GLU A 11 12.06 8.08 3.83
C GLU A 11 10.86 8.56 4.65
N ASN A 12 9.89 9.16 3.96
CA ASN A 12 8.68 9.67 4.60
C ASN A 12 7.57 8.62 4.59
N PRO A 13 6.70 8.60 5.62
CA PRO A 13 5.48 7.80 5.59
C PRO A 13 4.67 8.05 4.32
N ALA A 14 3.98 7.03 3.81
CA ALA A 14 3.15 7.13 2.61
C ALA A 14 2.05 8.19 2.74
N ARG A 15 1.57 8.45 3.97
CA ARG A 15 0.67 9.54 4.30
C ARG A 15 1.08 10.23 5.59
N GLU A 16 0.83 11.54 5.67
CA GLU A 16 1.15 12.36 6.85
C GLU A 16 0.31 12.02 8.10
N ASP A 17 -0.90 11.48 7.89
CA ASP A 17 -1.84 11.10 8.95
C ASP A 17 -1.64 9.67 9.47
N MET A 18 -0.57 8.99 9.05
CA MET A 18 -0.19 7.67 9.59
C MET A 18 0.42 7.77 11.00
N PRO A 19 0.40 6.66 11.76
CA PRO A 19 1.04 6.60 13.08
C PRO A 19 2.54 6.88 12.99
N LYS A 20 3.09 7.60 13.98
CA LYS A 20 4.48 8.07 13.93
C LYS A 20 5.47 7.15 14.65
N ALA A 21 5.00 6.26 15.52
CA ALA A 21 5.86 5.39 16.33
C ALA A 21 5.13 4.12 16.75
N PHE A 22 5.89 3.04 16.91
CA PHE A 22 5.45 1.77 17.47
C PHE A 22 6.50 1.25 18.46
N GLU A 23 6.06 0.69 19.58
CA GLU A 23 6.97 0.06 20.55
C GLU A 23 7.33 -1.38 20.16
N THR A 24 6.39 -2.12 19.55
CA THR A 24 6.55 -3.52 19.13
C THR A 24 6.15 -3.68 17.67
N PRO A 25 7.03 -3.29 16.72
CA PRO A 25 6.71 -3.35 15.30
C PRO A 25 6.73 -4.81 14.79
N ALA A 26 5.63 -5.23 14.17
CA ALA A 26 5.54 -6.39 13.29
C ALA A 26 5.67 -5.89 11.85
N VAL A 27 6.84 -6.15 11.25
CA VAL A 27 7.26 -5.56 9.98
C VAL A 27 6.94 -6.50 8.81
N LEU A 28 6.31 -5.95 7.77
CA LEU A 28 6.14 -6.59 6.48
C LEU A 28 6.97 -5.85 5.42
N ILE A 29 7.71 -6.60 4.59
CA ILE A 29 8.48 -6.06 3.47
C ILE A 29 7.92 -6.60 2.16
N THR A 30 7.70 -5.73 1.17
CA THR A 30 7.21 -6.12 -0.16
C THR A 30 8.05 -5.50 -1.27
N ASN A 31 8.43 -6.31 -2.26
CA ASN A 31 9.21 -5.91 -3.45
C ASN A 31 8.35 -5.72 -4.71
N TYR A 32 7.07 -5.35 -4.53
CA TYR A 32 6.11 -5.20 -5.62
C TYR A 32 5.28 -3.93 -5.46
N ASP A 33 4.76 -3.42 -6.57
CA ASP A 33 3.74 -2.37 -6.54
C ASP A 33 2.43 -2.90 -5.92
N LEU A 34 1.96 -2.24 -4.87
CA LEU A 34 0.65 -2.49 -4.26
C LEU A 34 -0.41 -1.65 -4.96
N LYS A 35 -0.61 -1.90 -6.26
CA LYS A 35 -1.63 -1.24 -7.09
C LYS A 35 -2.24 -2.20 -8.11
N ILE A 36 -3.52 -1.98 -8.41
CA ILE A 36 -4.23 -2.80 -9.40
C ILE A 36 -3.91 -2.29 -10.81
N LYS A 37 -3.31 -3.14 -11.64
CA LYS A 37 -3.08 -2.83 -13.06
C LYS A 37 -4.39 -2.93 -13.84
N SER A 38 -4.57 -2.04 -14.82
CA SER A 38 -5.76 -1.97 -15.67
C SER A 38 -6.10 -3.30 -16.37
N GLY A 39 -5.08 -4.09 -16.75
CA GLY A 39 -5.26 -5.41 -17.36
C GLY A 39 -6.00 -6.41 -16.46
N TYR A 40 -5.91 -6.28 -15.13
CA TYR A 40 -6.66 -7.14 -14.21
C TYR A 40 -8.12 -6.71 -14.04
N LEU A 41 -8.45 -5.45 -14.33
CA LEU A 41 -9.82 -4.93 -14.23
C LEU A 41 -10.67 -5.35 -15.43
N ASN A 42 -10.06 -5.48 -16.62
CA ASN A 42 -10.72 -5.90 -17.85
C ASN A 42 -9.89 -6.93 -18.62
N PRO A 43 -9.73 -8.15 -18.06
CA PRO A 43 -8.89 -9.18 -18.67
C PRO A 43 -9.42 -9.69 -20.03
N GLN A 44 -10.73 -9.61 -20.24
CA GLN A 44 -11.38 -10.03 -21.49
C GLN A 44 -11.43 -8.91 -22.54
N HIS A 45 -10.97 -7.70 -22.23
CA HIS A 45 -11.05 -6.51 -23.09
C HIS A 45 -12.46 -6.25 -23.67
N ASN A 46 -13.51 -6.72 -22.99
CA ASN A 46 -14.88 -6.68 -23.48
C ASN A 46 -15.64 -5.42 -23.01
N LEU A 47 -15.17 -4.78 -21.94
CA LEU A 47 -15.70 -3.51 -21.47
C LEU A 47 -15.02 -2.34 -22.19
N ARG A 48 -15.82 -1.53 -22.89
CA ARG A 48 -15.37 -0.26 -23.47
C ARG A 48 -15.65 0.87 -22.47
N MET A 49 -14.70 1.79 -22.30
CA MET A 49 -14.88 3.01 -21.50
C MET A 49 -15.62 4.08 -22.33
N ASP A 50 -16.81 3.73 -22.81
CA ASP A 50 -17.64 4.57 -23.68
C ASP A 50 -18.79 5.25 -22.91
N SER A 51 -19.03 4.86 -21.66
CA SER A 51 -20.06 5.45 -20.81
C SER A 51 -19.56 5.74 -19.38
N VAL A 52 -20.21 6.70 -18.73
CA VAL A 52 -19.99 7.03 -17.31
C VAL A 52 -20.29 5.84 -16.39
N GLN A 53 -21.30 5.03 -16.74
CA GLN A 53 -21.69 3.84 -16.00
C GLN A 53 -20.57 2.80 -16.00
N THR A 54 -19.96 2.57 -17.17
CA THR A 54 -18.83 1.65 -17.28
C THR A 54 -17.65 2.17 -16.45
N ALA A 55 -17.32 3.46 -16.54
CA ALA A 55 -16.23 4.06 -15.76
C ALA A 55 -16.45 3.88 -14.24
N LEU A 56 -17.67 4.08 -13.75
CA LEU A 56 -18.00 3.89 -12.33
C LEU A 56 -17.79 2.43 -11.89
N LEU A 57 -18.25 1.47 -12.69
CA LEU A 57 -18.07 0.04 -12.40
C LEU A 57 -16.59 -0.35 -12.32
N PHE A 58 -15.74 0.22 -13.19
CA PHE A 58 -14.29 0.01 -13.13
C PHE A 58 -13.68 0.51 -11.83
N GLU A 59 -14.07 1.70 -11.40
CA GLU A 59 -13.57 2.29 -10.14
C GLU A 59 -14.03 1.49 -8.92
N GLU A 60 -15.28 1.02 -8.89
CA GLU A 60 -15.78 0.15 -7.83
C GLU A 60 -15.00 -1.17 -7.76
N ARG A 61 -14.78 -1.82 -8.91
CA ARG A 61 -14.01 -3.07 -8.98
C ARG A 61 -12.57 -2.88 -8.53
N LYS A 62 -11.95 -1.76 -8.92
CA LYS A 62 -10.60 -1.38 -8.48
C LYS A 62 -10.56 -1.23 -6.96
N LYS A 63 -11.51 -0.50 -6.37
CA LYS A 63 -11.60 -0.31 -4.92
C LYS A 63 -11.76 -1.63 -4.18
N GLU A 64 -12.57 -2.55 -4.69
CA GLU A 64 -12.75 -3.87 -4.07
C GLU A 64 -11.45 -4.69 -4.07
N MET A 65 -10.73 -4.71 -5.19
CA MET A 65 -9.45 -5.39 -5.26
C MET A 65 -8.38 -4.74 -4.37
N CYS A 66 -8.35 -3.40 -4.28
CA CYS A 66 -7.50 -2.67 -3.34
C CYS A 66 -7.82 -3.05 -1.89
N ARG A 67 -9.12 -3.16 -1.54
CA ARG A 67 -9.57 -3.58 -0.21
C ARG A 67 -9.07 -4.98 0.14
N GLU A 68 -9.12 -5.92 -0.80
CA GLU A 68 -8.61 -7.27 -0.59
C GLU A 68 -7.09 -7.31 -0.35
N ILE A 69 -6.30 -6.47 -1.05
CA ILE A 69 -4.86 -6.34 -0.79
C ILE A 69 -4.61 -5.78 0.61
N ALA A 70 -5.27 -4.68 0.97
CA ALA A 70 -5.13 -4.08 2.29
C ALA A 70 -5.52 -5.08 3.40
N ARG A 71 -6.61 -5.83 3.20
CA ARG A 71 -7.07 -6.86 4.15
C ARG A 71 -6.04 -7.97 4.35
N LYS A 72 -5.36 -8.42 3.30
CA LYS A 72 -4.28 -9.41 3.42
C LYS A 72 -3.12 -8.90 4.26
N ILE A 73 -2.75 -7.63 4.10
CA ILE A 73 -1.70 -6.98 4.90
C ILE A 73 -2.14 -6.89 6.37
N ILE A 74 -3.34 -6.40 6.63
CA ILE A 74 -3.89 -6.27 7.99
C ILE A 74 -3.96 -7.64 8.68
N ASN A 75 -4.49 -8.65 7.97
CA ASN A 75 -4.63 -10.00 8.51
C ASN A 75 -3.29 -10.71 8.75
N SER A 76 -2.18 -10.22 8.17
CA SER A 76 -0.85 -10.75 8.46
C SER A 76 -0.37 -10.40 9.88
N GLY A 77 -1.03 -9.45 10.55
CA GLY A 77 -0.62 -8.94 11.86
C GLY A 77 0.46 -7.86 11.80
N ALA A 78 0.86 -7.44 10.61
CA ALA A 78 1.83 -6.37 10.42
C ALA A 78 1.25 -5.01 10.82
N ASN A 79 2.04 -4.20 11.53
CA ASN A 79 1.73 -2.82 11.88
C ASN A 79 2.70 -1.81 11.23
N VAL A 80 3.78 -2.30 10.59
CA VAL A 80 4.68 -1.51 9.75
C VAL A 80 4.88 -2.21 8.41
N LEU A 81 4.75 -1.47 7.31
CA LEU A 81 4.94 -1.94 5.94
C LEU A 81 6.04 -1.14 5.25
N PHE A 82 7.03 -1.84 4.71
CA PHE A 82 8.04 -1.26 3.82
C PHE A 82 7.84 -1.83 2.41
N SER A 83 7.49 -0.96 1.46
CA SER A 83 7.28 -1.34 0.07
C SER A 83 8.33 -0.71 -0.84
N GLU A 84 9.03 -1.53 -1.62
CA GLU A 84 9.87 -1.08 -2.73
C GLU A 84 9.02 -0.39 -3.80
N GLY A 85 7.82 -0.90 -4.04
CA GLY A 85 6.88 -0.38 -5.03
C GLY A 85 6.01 0.77 -4.52
N ASP A 86 5.21 1.33 -5.43
CA ASP A 86 4.18 2.33 -5.11
C ASP A 86 2.97 1.67 -4.44
N ILE A 87 2.21 2.44 -3.66
CA ILE A 87 1.00 1.98 -2.98
C ILE A 87 -0.18 2.81 -3.49
N ASP A 88 -1.28 2.14 -3.89
CA ASP A 88 -2.48 2.85 -4.32
C ASP A 88 -3.09 3.67 -3.16
N PRO A 89 -3.52 4.93 -3.38
CA PRO A 89 -4.07 5.78 -2.32
C PRO A 89 -5.24 5.18 -1.54
N HIS A 90 -6.03 4.30 -2.17
CA HIS A 90 -7.10 3.58 -1.46
C HIS A 90 -6.54 2.57 -0.46
N ILE A 91 -5.45 1.88 -0.81
CA ILE A 91 -4.77 0.97 0.11
C ILE A 91 -4.15 1.78 1.25
N GLU A 92 -3.47 2.88 0.96
CA GLU A 92 -2.87 3.74 2.00
C GLU A 92 -3.91 4.23 3.01
N THR A 93 -5.10 4.62 2.54
CA THR A 93 -6.20 5.06 3.40
C THR A 93 -6.66 3.92 4.33
N LEU A 94 -6.81 2.71 3.80
CA LEU A 94 -7.22 1.53 4.58
C LEU A 94 -6.15 1.09 5.58
N LEU A 95 -4.87 1.17 5.21
CA LEU A 95 -3.74 0.88 6.10
C LEU A 95 -3.69 1.88 7.25
N ARG A 96 -3.84 3.18 6.96
CA ARG A 96 -3.96 4.22 7.99
C ARG A 96 -5.11 3.94 8.94
N ASP A 97 -6.30 3.64 8.41
CA ASP A 97 -7.49 3.34 9.23
C ASP A 97 -7.29 2.12 10.14
N SER A 98 -6.41 1.22 9.74
CA SER A 98 -6.03 0.03 10.49
C SER A 98 -4.79 0.24 11.37
N ASN A 99 -4.36 1.49 11.55
CA ASN A 99 -3.20 1.88 12.36
C ASN A 99 -1.88 1.23 11.89
N ILE A 100 -1.70 1.09 10.57
CA ILE A 100 -0.48 0.57 9.94
C ILE A 100 0.32 1.72 9.36
N LEU A 101 1.61 1.79 9.70
CA LEU A 101 2.56 2.73 9.10
C LEU A 101 3.17 2.12 7.85
N ALA A 102 2.99 2.77 6.70
CA ALA A 102 3.54 2.30 5.43
C ALA A 102 4.58 3.29 4.88
N PHE A 103 5.64 2.75 4.30
CA PHE A 103 6.61 3.46 3.48
C PHE A 103 6.58 2.86 2.07
N LYS A 104 6.72 3.70 1.05
CA LYS A 104 6.59 3.31 -0.36
C LYS A 104 7.74 3.87 -1.20
N LYS A 105 8.00 3.27 -2.36
CA LYS A 105 9.09 3.67 -3.28
C LYS A 105 10.48 3.61 -2.63
N LEU A 106 10.66 2.67 -1.71
CA LEU A 106 11.93 2.46 -1.04
C LEU A 106 12.96 1.92 -2.03
N LYS A 107 14.21 2.33 -1.88
CA LYS A 107 15.30 1.79 -2.68
C LYS A 107 15.64 0.39 -2.16
N ILE A 108 15.90 -0.55 -3.06
CA ILE A 108 16.32 -1.92 -2.72
C ILE A 108 17.54 -1.93 -1.79
N LYS A 109 18.44 -0.93 -1.90
CA LYS A 109 19.63 -0.84 -1.04
C LYS A 109 19.28 -0.57 0.45
N ASP A 110 18.15 0.08 0.68
CA ASP A 110 17.69 0.49 2.00
C ASP A 110 16.79 -0.58 2.66
N LEU A 111 16.35 -1.57 1.87
CA LEU A 111 15.57 -2.76 2.27
C LEU A 111 16.49 -3.96 2.54
#